data_AF-A0A3S2Y4X6-F1
#
_entry.id   AF-A0A3S2Y4X6-F1
#
_cell.length_a   1.000
_cell.length_b   1.000
_cell.length_c   1.000
_cell.angle_alpha   90.00
_cell.angle_beta   90.00
_cell.angle_gamma   90.00
#
_symmetry.space_group_name_H-M   'P 1'
#
loop_
_entity.id
_entity.type
_entity.pdbx_description
1 polymer ?
#
loop_
_entity_poly.entity_id
_entity_poly.type
_entity_poly.pdbx_seq_one_letter_code
_entity_poly.pdbx_strand_id
1 'polypeptide(L)'
;MNLLKAIGDGVKIASTVAGLREPAFRICDRMQDIHPSDQVRALFLAAAVTAEAVGVDPHDEIERARRMCAQAEGPHTYHVQAIRDYAAEEIVRKDRNEVP
;
A
#
# COMPACT_ATOMS: atom_id res chain seq x y z
N MET A 1 -11.17 -17.68 -22.11
CA MET A 1 -10.15 -17.19 -21.16
C MET A 1 -9.45 -18.41 -20.56
N ASN A 2 -8.12 -18.49 -20.63
CA ASN A 2 -7.36 -19.73 -20.33
C ASN A 2 -7.03 -19.82 -18.82
N LEU A 3 -7.49 -20.88 -18.14
CA LEU A 3 -7.38 -21.06 -16.69
C LEU A 3 -5.91 -21.06 -16.20
N LEU A 4 -5.00 -21.65 -16.97
CA LEU A 4 -3.57 -21.69 -16.62
C LEU A 4 -2.92 -20.30 -16.65
N LYS A 5 -3.42 -19.41 -17.52
CA LYS A 5 -2.97 -18.02 -17.58
C LYS A 5 -3.40 -17.24 -16.33
N ALA A 6 -4.65 -17.43 -15.89
CA ALA A 6 -5.17 -16.79 -14.68
C ALA A 6 -4.42 -17.22 -13.40
N ILE A 7 -4.08 -18.51 -13.29
CA ILE A 7 -3.28 -19.03 -12.16
C ILE A 7 -1.86 -18.44 -12.19
N GLY A 8 -1.20 -18.42 -13.36
CA GLY A 8 0.14 -17.86 -13.50
C GLY A 8 0.21 -16.36 -13.20
N ASP A 9 -0.81 -15.60 -13.61
CA ASP A 9 -0.92 -14.18 -13.30
C ASP A 9 -1.11 -13.97 -11.77
N GLY A 10 -1.94 -14.78 -11.12
CA GLY A 10 -2.13 -14.74 -9.66
C GLY A 10 -0.84 -15.01 -8.86
N VAL A 11 -0.04 -16.00 -9.27
CA VAL A 11 1.24 -16.32 -8.61
C VAL A 11 2.25 -15.17 -8.74
N LYS A 12 2.34 -14.53 -9.92
CA LYS A 12 3.23 -13.38 -10.13
C LYS A 12 2.83 -12.19 -9.26
N ILE A 13 1.54 -11.89 -9.18
CA ILE A 13 1.03 -10.79 -8.34
C ILE A 13 1.36 -11.05 -6.87
N ALA A 14 1.12 -12.28 -6.38
CA ALA A 14 1.44 -12.66 -5.01
C ALA A 14 2.95 -12.48 -4.71
N SER A 15 3.83 -12.86 -5.64
CA SER A 15 5.27 -12.66 -5.51
C SER A 15 5.67 -11.17 -5.48
N THR A 16 5.03 -10.32 -6.28
CA THR A 16 5.29 -8.87 -6.30
C THR A 16 4.83 -8.21 -5.00
N VAL A 17 3.63 -8.54 -4.52
CA VAL A 17 3.10 -8.01 -3.25
C VAL A 17 3.96 -8.47 -2.06
N ALA A 18 4.43 -9.71 -2.06
CA ALA A 18 5.32 -10.23 -1.03
C ALA A 18 6.64 -9.45 -0.94
N GLY A 19 7.20 -9.03 -2.09
CA GLY A 19 8.43 -8.22 -2.13
C GLY A 19 8.26 -6.79 -1.60
N LEU A 20 7.05 -6.23 -1.67
CA LEU A 20 6.75 -4.85 -1.26
C LEU A 20 6.30 -4.73 0.20
N ARG A 21 5.98 -5.85 0.84
CA ARG A 21 5.46 -5.88 2.22
C ARG A 21 6.42 -5.26 3.22
N GLU A 22 7.64 -5.79 3.31
CA GLU A 22 8.63 -5.36 4.31
C GLU A 22 9.00 -3.87 4.12
N PRO A 23 9.25 -3.38 2.89
CA PRO A 23 9.42 -1.94 2.65
C PRO A 23 8.22 -1.09 3.09
N ALA A 24 6.98 -1.52 2.79
CA ALA A 24 5.78 -0.77 3.16
C ALA A 24 5.62 -0.66 4.68
N PHE A 25 5.85 -1.74 5.43
CA PHE A 25 5.84 -1.69 6.89
C PHE A 25 6.86 -0.72 7.46
N ARG A 26 8.10 -0.74 6.96
CA ARG A 26 9.15 0.19 7.43
C ARG A 26 8.80 1.65 7.19
N ILE A 27 8.16 1.96 6.06
CA ILE A 27 7.70 3.32 5.75
C ILE A 27 6.61 3.74 6.74
N CYS A 28 5.60 2.89 6.96
CA CYS A 28 4.50 3.15 7.90
C CYS A 28 4.99 3.31 9.35
N ASP A 29 5.87 2.43 9.81
CA ASP A 29 6.46 2.47 11.16
C ASP A 29 7.25 3.77 11.39
N ARG A 30 7.98 4.24 10.37
CA ARG A 30 8.80 5.45 10.50
C ARG A 30 7.97 6.73 10.65
N MET A 31 6.71 6.70 10.22
CA MET A 31 5.79 7.84 10.26
C MET A 31 4.86 7.81 11.47
N GLN A 32 4.97 6.82 12.36
CA GLN A 32 4.00 6.59 13.42
C GLN A 32 3.76 7.81 14.34
N ASP A 33 4.77 8.65 14.57
CA ASP A 33 4.66 9.82 15.47
C ASP A 33 4.17 11.10 14.77
N ILE A 34 3.80 11.03 13.49
CA ILE A 34 3.31 12.17 12.69
C ILE A 34 1.77 12.20 12.72
N HIS A 35 1.17 13.40 12.66
CA HIS A 35 -0.28 13.54 12.50
C HIS A 35 -0.79 12.70 11.30
N PRO A 36 -1.87 11.91 11.43
CA PRO A 36 -2.41 11.03 10.39
C PRO A 36 -2.56 11.68 9.00
N SER A 37 -3.18 12.86 8.93
CA SER A 37 -3.37 13.57 7.66
C SER A 37 -2.04 13.98 7.00
N ASP A 38 -1.01 14.30 7.80
CA ASP A 38 0.30 14.67 7.32
C ASP A 38 1.14 13.45 6.94
N GLN A 39 0.93 12.28 7.57
CA GLN A 39 1.51 11.00 7.11
C GLN A 39 1.10 10.73 5.66
N VAL A 40 -0.19 10.86 5.35
CA VAL A 40 -0.72 10.62 4.00
C VAL A 40 -0.14 11.63 3.01
N ARG A 41 -0.15 12.93 3.35
CA ARG A 41 0.42 13.98 2.48
C ARG A 41 1.91 13.78 2.23
N ALA A 42 2.69 13.44 3.26
CA ALA A 42 4.11 13.17 3.15
C ALA A 42 4.40 11.96 2.25
N LEU A 43 3.60 10.89 2.38
CA LEU A 43 3.73 9.70 1.54
C LEU A 43 3.48 10.02 0.06
N PHE A 44 2.43 10.78 -0.25
CA PHE A 44 2.12 11.18 -1.63
C PHE A 44 3.16 12.16 -2.21
N LEU A 45 3.68 13.08 -1.39
CA LEU A 45 4.77 13.96 -1.81
C LEU A 45 6.03 13.16 -2.16
N ALA A 46 6.44 12.23 -1.29
CA ALA A 46 7.59 11.36 -1.54
C ALA A 46 7.37 10.48 -2.78
N ALA A 47 6.16 9.92 -2.96
CA ALA A 47 5.82 9.14 -4.13
C ALA A 47 5.92 9.96 -5.43
N ALA A 48 5.40 11.19 -5.46
CA ALA A 48 5.46 12.05 -6.64
C ALA A 48 6.91 12.40 -7.04
N VAL A 49 7.74 12.82 -6.08
CA VAL A 49 9.13 13.20 -6.34
C VAL A 49 9.97 12.00 -6.79
N THR A 50 9.79 10.85 -6.17
CA THR A 50 10.52 9.62 -6.55
C THR A 50 10.07 9.08 -7.89
N ALA A 51 8.77 9.16 -8.21
CA ALA A 51 8.22 8.76 -9.49
C ALA A 51 8.79 9.60 -10.64
N GLU A 52 8.85 10.92 -10.46
CA GLU A 52 9.47 11.84 -11.41
C GLU A 52 10.95 11.49 -11.64
N ALA A 53 11.70 11.25 -10.56
CA ALA A 53 13.12 10.92 -10.63
C ALA A 53 13.43 9.64 -11.41
N VAL A 54 12.50 8.66 -11.41
CA VAL A 54 12.67 7.37 -12.11
C VAL A 54 11.88 7.29 -13.42
N GLY A 55 11.21 8.36 -13.83
CA GLY A 55 10.46 8.43 -15.09
C GLY A 55 9.19 7.59 -15.14
N VAL A 56 8.50 7.42 -14.00
CA VAL A 56 7.19 6.75 -13.94
C VAL A 56 6.08 7.74 -13.62
N ASP A 57 4.86 7.49 -14.13
CA ASP A 57 3.70 8.32 -13.80
C ASP A 57 3.14 7.91 -12.42
N PRO A 58 3.14 8.81 -11.41
CA PRO A 58 2.60 8.49 -10.09
C PRO A 58 1.10 8.14 -10.12
N HIS A 59 0.32 8.66 -11.07
CA HIS A 59 -1.10 8.29 -11.21
C HIS A 59 -1.28 6.84 -11.62
N ASP A 60 -0.49 6.37 -12.59
CA ASP A 60 -0.52 4.98 -13.05
C ASP A 60 -0.09 4.01 -11.94
N GLU A 61 0.88 4.39 -11.12
CA GLU A 61 1.35 3.58 -9.99
C GLU A 61 0.33 3.53 -8.84
N ILE A 62 -0.44 4.60 -8.60
CA ILE A 62 -1.58 4.56 -7.67
C ILE A 62 -2.66 3.59 -8.16
N GLU A 63 -2.99 3.63 -9.46
CA GLU A 63 -3.97 2.70 -10.04
C GLU A 63 -3.44 1.26 -10.03
N ARG A 64 -2.14 1.06 -10.23
CA ARG A 64 -1.50 -0.26 -10.05
C ARG A 64 -1.62 -0.74 -8.61
N ALA A 65 -1.30 0.10 -7.62
CA ALA A 65 -1.41 -0.24 -6.21
C ALA A 65 -2.86 -0.60 -5.82
N ARG A 66 -3.86 0.14 -6.33
CA ARG A 66 -5.28 -0.18 -6.15
C ARG A 66 -5.64 -1.56 -6.70
N ARG A 67 -5.21 -1.87 -7.93
CA ARG A 67 -5.41 -3.20 -8.54
C ARG A 67 -4.76 -4.31 -7.72
N MET A 68 -3.54 -4.09 -7.22
CA MET A 68 -2.84 -5.04 -6.35
C MET A 68 -3.60 -5.26 -5.04
N CYS A 69 -4.14 -4.21 -4.43
CA CYS A 69 -4.99 -4.32 -3.24
C CYS A 69 -6.29 -5.09 -3.51
N ALA A 70 -6.96 -4.85 -4.64
CA ALA A 70 -8.19 -5.56 -5.00
C ALA A 70 -7.93 -7.05 -5.32
N GLN A 71 -6.81 -7.35 -5.97
CA GLN A 71 -6.35 -8.73 -6.21
C GLN A 71 -5.89 -9.42 -4.93
N ALA A 72 -5.54 -8.64 -3.92
CA ALA A 72 -5.11 -9.10 -2.62
C ALA A 72 -6.27 -9.31 -1.63
N GLU A 73 -7.48 -9.62 -2.10
CA GLU A 73 -8.63 -10.00 -1.26
C GLU A 73 -8.91 -11.53 -1.29
N GLY A 74 -7.96 -12.33 -1.81
CA GLY A 74 -8.04 -13.79 -1.83
C GLY A 74 -7.56 -14.49 -0.55
N PRO A 75 -7.68 -15.83 -0.42
CA PRO A 75 -7.34 -16.57 0.81
C PRO A 75 -5.85 -16.53 1.25
N HIS A 76 -4.96 -15.91 0.46
CA HIS A 76 -3.51 -15.91 0.67
C HIS A 76 -2.92 -14.50 0.88
N THR A 77 -3.74 -13.50 1.17
CA THR A 77 -3.32 -12.09 1.13
C THR A 77 -3.39 -11.39 2.49
N TYR A 78 -2.98 -12.13 3.53
CA TYR A 78 -2.87 -11.59 4.90
C TYR A 78 -2.03 -10.31 5.01
N HIS A 79 -1.14 -10.06 4.04
CA HIS A 79 -0.22 -8.93 4.04
C HIS A 79 -0.88 -7.58 3.71
N VAL A 80 -1.78 -7.55 2.73
CA VAL A 80 -2.55 -6.33 2.43
C VAL A 80 -3.56 -6.08 3.53
N GLN A 81 -4.12 -7.15 4.10
CA GLN A 81 -4.95 -7.05 5.29
C GLN A 81 -4.18 -6.48 6.48
N ALA A 82 -2.95 -6.92 6.75
CA ALA A 82 -2.14 -6.37 7.84
C ALA A 82 -1.77 -4.88 7.65
N ILE A 83 -1.55 -4.42 6.41
CA ILE A 83 -1.34 -2.99 6.13
C ILE A 83 -2.66 -2.21 6.30
N ARG A 84 -3.79 -2.78 5.89
CA ARG A 84 -5.13 -2.21 6.11
C ARG A 84 -5.47 -2.12 7.59
N ASP A 85 -5.20 -3.16 8.36
CA ASP A 85 -5.46 -3.24 9.80
C ASP A 85 -4.61 -2.21 10.54
N TYR A 86 -3.31 -2.11 10.23
CA TYR A 86 -2.45 -1.03 10.76
C TYR A 86 -3.01 0.36 10.42
N ALA A 87 -3.37 0.62 9.15
CA ALA A 87 -3.93 1.91 8.77
C ALA A 87 -5.26 2.21 9.48
N ALA A 88 -6.12 1.21 9.66
CA ALA A 88 -7.39 1.36 10.36
C ALA A 88 -7.22 1.60 11.87
N GLU A 89 -6.24 0.96 12.51
CA GLU A 89 -6.04 1.03 13.96
C GLU A 89 -5.16 2.20 14.40
N GLU A 90 -4.11 2.53 13.64
CA GLU A 90 -3.13 3.54 14.05
C GLU A 90 -3.42 4.92 13.46
N ILE A 91 -3.80 5.00 12.18
CA ILE A 91 -4.03 6.29 11.49
C ILE A 91 -5.40 6.87 11.87
N VAL A 92 -6.46 6.07 11.83
CA VAL A 92 -7.82 6.56 12.13
C VAL A 92 -8.02 6.85 13.62
N ARG A 93 -7.37 6.08 14.52
CA ARG A 93 -7.51 6.29 15.97
C ARG A 93 -6.83 7.58 16.45
N LYS A 94 -5.66 7.92 15.89
CA LYS A 94 -4.96 9.17 16.23
C LYS A 94 -5.77 10.40 15.84
N ASP A 95 -6.40 10.38 14.66
CA ASP A 95 -7.30 11.46 14.21
C ASP A 95 -8.48 11.68 15.17
N ARG A 96 -9.05 10.60 15.72
CA ARG A 96 -10.17 10.69 16.68
C ARG A 96 -9.77 11.18 18.07
N ASN A 97 -8.52 10.98 18.48
CA ASN A 97 -8.02 11.38 19.80
C ASN A 97 -7.49 12.82 19.83
N GLU A 98 -7.36 13.47 18.66
CA GLU A 98 -6.90 14.86 18.51
C GLU A 98 -8.06 15.85 18.29
N VAL A 99 -9.30 15.37 18.24
CA VAL A 99 -10.50 16.23 18.29
C VAL A 99 -10.87 16.48 19.77
N PRO A 100 -10.95 17.75 20.22
CA PRO A 100 -11.37 18.12 21.57
C PRO A 100 -12.77 17.63 21.96
#